data_AF-A0A2T2U5V3-F1
#
_entry.id   AF-A0A2T2U5V3-F1
#
_cell.length_a   1.000
_cell.length_b   1.000
_cell.length_c   1.000
_cell.angle_alpha   90.00
_cell.angle_beta   90.00
_cell.angle_gamma   90.00
#
_symmetry.space_group_name_H-M   'P 1'
#
loop_
_entity.id
_entity.type
_entity.pdbx_description
1 polymer ?
#
loop_
_entity_poly.entity_id
_entity_poly.type
_entity_poly.pdbx_seq_one_letter_code
_entity_poly.pdbx_strand_id
1 'polypeptide(L)'
;MQAIVPWAIWAGLILAVLGVVLILIFGVVSLVRGKTRLISIAIIAIPAVVLGVLWLLGMTWAQAAIWTAVVMFVLGLLGLFAGGVRDVIGV
;
A
#
# COMPACT_ATOMS: atom_id res chain seq x y z
N MET A 1 33.05 -9.53 2.17
CA MET A 1 31.74 -9.76 2.83
C MET A 1 31.03 -8.46 3.24
N GLN A 2 31.74 -7.36 3.52
CA GLN A 2 31.14 -6.05 3.87
C GLN A 2 30.61 -5.23 2.67
N ALA A 3 30.99 -5.57 1.43
CA ALA A 3 30.60 -4.81 0.22
C ALA A 3 29.35 -5.35 -0.50
N ILE A 4 28.85 -6.54 -0.16
CA ILE A 4 27.66 -7.12 -0.81
C ILE A 4 26.38 -6.50 -0.24
N VAL A 5 26.37 -6.18 1.06
CA VAL A 5 25.21 -5.62 1.77
C VAL A 5 24.71 -4.30 1.13
N PRO A 6 25.59 -3.32 0.78
CA PRO A 6 25.14 -2.10 0.12
C PRO A 6 24.53 -2.33 -1.27
N TRP A 7 25.13 -3.21 -2.09
CA TRP A 7 24.62 -3.49 -3.44
C TRP A 7 23.27 -4.21 -3.41
N ALA A 8 23.06 -5.09 -2.43
CA ALA A 8 21.76 -5.75 -2.23
C ALA A 8 20.66 -4.74 -1.86
N ILE A 9 20.98 -3.72 -1.04
CA ILE A 9 20.03 -2.66 -0.68
C ILE A 9 19.65 -1.83 -1.91
N TRP A 10 20.63 -1.44 -2.73
CA TRP A 10 20.37 -0.70 -3.97
C TRP A 10 19.57 -1.51 -4.99
N ALA A 11 19.89 -2.80 -5.14
CA ALA A 11 19.11 -3.69 -6.00
C ALA A 11 17.65 -3.83 -5.50
N GLY A 12 17.46 -3.96 -4.18
CA GLY A 12 16.14 -3.98 -3.56
C GLY A 12 15.34 -2.70 -3.79
N LEU A 13 15.98 -1.54 -3.66
CA LEU A 13 15.36 -0.24 -3.94
C LEU A 13 14.94 -0.10 -5.41
N ILE A 14 15.82 -0.46 -6.34
CA ILE A 14 15.51 -0.42 -7.78
C ILE A 14 14.35 -1.34 -8.11
N LEU A 15 14.37 -2.57 -7.59
CA LEU A 15 13.29 -3.54 -7.78
C LEU A 15 11.97 -3.07 -7.18
N ALA A 16 12.02 -2.42 -6.00
CA ALA A 16 10.83 -1.86 -5.37
C ALA A 16 10.22 -0.72 -6.21
N VAL A 17 11.05 0.22 -6.68
CA VAL A 17 10.60 1.32 -7.54
C VAL A 17 10.03 0.77 -8.86
N LEU A 18 10.72 -0.19 -9.49
CA LEU A 18 10.25 -0.81 -10.72
C LEU A 18 8.93 -1.55 -10.51
N GLY A 19 8.79 -2.27 -9.39
CA GLY A 19 7.55 -2.95 -9.01
C GLY A 19 6.38 -1.99 -8.88
N VAL A 20 6.58 -0.85 -8.20
CA VAL A 20 5.57 0.21 -8.08
C VAL A 20 5.19 0.76 -9.45
N VAL A 21 6.17 1.05 -10.32
CA VAL A 21 5.91 1.55 -11.68
C VAL A 21 5.10 0.56 -12.50
N LEU A 22 5.44 -0.73 -12.47
CA LEU A 22 4.70 -1.77 -13.18
C LEU A 22 3.27 -1.90 -12.65
N ILE A 23 3.07 -1.87 -11.32
CA ILE A 23 1.74 -1.92 -10.70
C ILE A 23 0.89 -0.72 -11.16
N LEU A 24 1.46 0.48 -11.21
CA LEU A 24 0.75 1.67 -11.68
C LEU A 24 0.36 1.56 -13.15
N ILE A 25 1.29 1.17 -14.03
CA ILE A 25 1.03 1.03 -15.47
C ILE A 25 -0.03 -0.04 -15.71
N PHE A 26 0.14 -1.24 -15.16
CA PHE A 26 -0.81 -2.32 -15.37
C PHE A 26 -2.14 -2.07 -14.66
N GLY A 27 -2.15 -1.36 -13.53
CA GLY A 27 -3.36 -0.91 -12.86
C GLY A 27 -4.18 0.06 -13.72
N VAL A 28 -3.53 1.08 -14.30
CA VAL A 28 -4.18 2.05 -15.22
C VAL A 28 -4.66 1.34 -16.50
N VAL A 29 -3.84 0.47 -17.10
CA VAL A 29 -4.23 -0.30 -18.28
C VAL A 29 -5.43 -1.21 -17.99
N SER A 30 -5.48 -1.82 -16.80
CA SER A 30 -6.61 -2.65 -16.37
C SER A 30 -7.90 -1.83 -16.17
N LEU A 31 -7.78 -0.61 -15.65
CA LEU A 31 -8.89 0.34 -15.51
C LEU A 31 -9.44 0.74 -16.89
N VAL A 32 -8.57 1.13 -17.82
CA VAL A 32 -8.95 1.53 -19.19
C VAL A 32 -9.61 0.38 -19.95
N ARG A 33 -9.18 -0.87 -19.72
CA ARG A 33 -9.76 -2.07 -20.35
C ARG A 33 -11.07 -2.53 -19.67
N GLY A 34 -11.56 -1.83 -18.65
CA GLY A 34 -12.80 -2.16 -17.94
C GLY A 34 -12.76 -3.50 -17.17
N LYS A 35 -11.58 -4.10 -17.03
CA LYS A 35 -11.41 -5.41 -16.36
C LYS A 35 -11.51 -5.32 -14.83
N THR A 36 -11.38 -4.12 -14.28
CA THR A 36 -11.35 -3.88 -12.83
C THR A 36 -12.35 -2.79 -12.45
N ARG A 37 -13.14 -3.02 -11.40
CA ARG A 37 -14.07 -2.02 -10.86
C ARG A 37 -13.27 -0.88 -10.22
N LEU A 38 -13.67 0.37 -10.50
CA LEU A 38 -13.02 1.59 -9.97
C LEU A 38 -12.87 1.55 -8.43
N ILE A 39 -13.88 1.02 -7.73
CA ILE A 39 -13.87 0.83 -6.27
C ILE A 39 -12.71 -0.06 -5.81
N SER A 40 -12.42 -1.16 -6.52
CA SER A 40 -11.29 -2.03 -6.14
C SER A 40 -9.96 -1.31 -6.26
N ILE A 41 -9.80 -0.46 -7.28
CA ILE A 41 -8.59 0.35 -7.45
C ILE A 41 -8.50 1.42 -6.36
N ALA A 42 -9.60 2.07 -6.01
CA ALA A 42 -9.64 3.02 -4.91
C ALA A 42 -9.18 2.38 -3.59
N ILE A 43 -9.63 1.15 -3.29
CA ILE A 43 -9.23 0.41 -2.09
C ILE A 43 -7.74 0.05 -2.12
N ILE A 44 -7.23 -0.46 -3.23
CA ILE A 44 -5.81 -0.82 -3.38
C ILE A 44 -4.91 0.42 -3.32
N ALA A 45 -5.40 1.60 -3.71
CA ALA A 45 -4.67 2.84 -3.67
C ALA A 45 -4.60 3.48 -2.27
N ILE A 46 -5.43 3.06 -1.30
CA ILE A 46 -5.48 3.66 0.05
C ILE A 46 -4.09 3.75 0.70
N PRO A 47 -3.23 2.71 0.72
CA PRO A 47 -1.91 2.80 1.33
C PRO A 47 -1.03 3.88 0.68
N ALA A 48 -1.07 3.99 -0.65
CA ALA A 48 -0.30 4.99 -1.39
C ALA A 48 -0.79 6.41 -1.11
N VAL A 49 -2.12 6.60 -1.01
CA VAL A 49 -2.73 7.88 -0.63
C VAL A 49 -2.34 8.27 0.79
N VAL A 50 -2.44 7.35 1.75
CA VAL A 50 -2.05 7.59 3.15
C VAL A 50 -0.57 7.97 3.24
N LEU A 51 0.31 7.24 2.56
CA LEU A 51 1.74 7.55 2.51
C LEU A 51 2.01 8.93 1.91
N GLY A 52 1.34 9.25 0.79
CA GLY A 52 1.48 10.56 0.14
C GLY A 52 1.01 11.71 1.03
N VAL A 53 -0.13 11.57 1.71
CA VAL A 53 -0.64 12.57 2.65
C VAL A 53 0.31 12.76 3.83
N LEU A 54 0.78 11.67 4.45
CA LEU A 54 1.71 11.74 5.58
C LEU A 54 3.05 12.39 5.19
N TRP A 55 3.54 12.13 3.98
CA TRP A 55 4.73 12.78 3.46
C TRP A 55 4.52 14.28 3.23
N LEU A 56 3.36 14.68 2.69
CA LEU A 56 3.00 16.10 2.52
C LEU A 56 2.86 16.85 3.86
N LEU A 57 2.56 16.13 4.95
CA LEU A 57 2.55 16.68 6.32
C LEU A 57 3.97 16.89 6.90
N GLY A 58 5.03 16.69 6.12
CA GLY A 58 6.41 16.95 6.51
C GLY A 58 7.08 15.80 7.26
N MET A 59 6.47 14.61 7.30
CA MET A 59 7.11 13.43 7.85
C MET A 59 8.27 12.96 6.97
N THR A 60 9.32 12.43 7.60
CA THR A 60 10.37 11.72 6.85
C THR A 60 9.77 10.53 6.09
N TRP A 61 10.36 10.15 4.96
CA TRP A 61 9.87 9.03 4.14
C TRP A 61 9.74 7.72 4.94
N ALA A 62 10.70 7.46 5.84
CA ALA A 62 10.69 6.29 6.71
C ALA A 62 9.55 6.38 7.75
N GLN A 63 9.37 7.55 8.36
CA GLN A 63 8.29 7.77 9.33
C GLN A 63 6.91 7.66 8.67
N ALA A 64 6.71 8.25 7.49
CA ALA A 64 5.47 8.15 6.74
C ALA A 64 5.14 6.69 6.37
N ALA A 65 6.14 5.90 5.97
CA ALA A 65 5.97 4.47 5.69
C ALA A 65 5.55 3.67 6.94
N ILE A 66 6.20 3.92 8.08
CA ILE A 66 5.85 3.27 9.36
C ILE A 66 4.41 3.61 9.76
N TRP A 67 4.04 4.89 9.74
CA TRP A 67 2.68 5.32 10.08
C TRP A 67 1.63 4.78 9.11
N THR A 68 1.95 4.68 7.82
CA THR A 68 1.07 4.04 6.82
C THR A 68 0.79 2.59 7.20
N ALA A 69 1.83 1.82 7.57
CA ALA A 69 1.68 0.44 8.01
C ALA A 69 0.80 0.34 9.27
N VAL A 70 1.00 1.23 10.26
CA VAL A 70 0.17 1.29 11.48
C VAL A 70 -1.29 1.58 11.14
N VAL A 71 -1.57 2.57 10.30
CA VAL A 71 -2.94 2.93 9.89
C VAL A 71 -3.61 1.76 9.18
N MET A 72 -2.91 1.11 8.24
CA MET A 72 -3.45 -0.05 7.53
C MET A 72 -3.74 -1.22 8.48
N PHE A 73 -2.86 -1.45 9.46
CA PHE A 73 -3.05 -2.48 10.47
C PHE A 73 -4.30 -2.21 11.33
N VAL A 74 -4.48 -0.96 11.79
CA VAL A 74 -5.68 -0.56 12.54
C VAL A 74 -6.95 -0.71 11.69
N LEU A 75 -6.92 -0.29 10.43
CA LEU A 75 -8.06 -0.49 9.51
C LEU A 75 -8.37 -1.98 9.31
N GLY A 76 -7.34 -2.83 9.19
CA GLY A 76 -7.49 -4.27 9.12
C GLY A 76 -8.13 -4.86 10.37
N LEU A 77 -7.70 -4.42 11.56
CA LEU A 77 -8.30 -4.84 12.83
C LEU A 77 -9.77 -4.39 12.94
N LEU A 78 -10.08 -3.15 12.56
CA LEU A 78 -11.46 -2.66 12.53
C LEU A 78 -12.32 -3.45 11.53
N GLY A 79 -11.76 -3.79 10.37
CA GLY A 79 -12.44 -4.63 9.38
C GLY A 79 -12.72 -6.04 9.91
N LEU A 80 -11.74 -6.66 10.59
CA LEU A 80 -11.90 -7.97 11.21
C LEU A 80 -12.93 -7.93 12.34
N PHE A 81 -12.87 -6.90 13.19
CA PHE A 81 -13.82 -6.71 14.28
C PHE A 81 -15.23 -6.50 13.74
N ALA A 82 -15.42 -5.62 12.76
CA ALA A 82 -16.71 -5.38 12.12
C ALA A 82 -17.24 -6.66 11.44
N GLY A 83 -16.36 -7.44 10.79
CA GLY A 83 -16.70 -8.73 10.21
C GLY A 83 -17.17 -9.74 11.26
N GLY A 84 -16.44 -9.88 12.38
CA GLY A 84 -16.82 -10.76 13.47
C GLY A 84 -18.12 -10.34 14.17
N VAL A 85 -18.32 -9.04 14.38
CA VAL A 85 -19.57 -8.48 14.91
C VAL A 85 -20.74 -8.76 13.96
N ARG A 86 -20.54 -8.58 12.66
CA ARG A 86 -21.54 -8.88 11.63
C ARG A 86 -21.95 -10.37 11.66
N ASP A 87 -20.96 -11.27 11.74
CA ASP A 87 -21.18 -12.71 11.83
C ASP A 87 -21.98 -13.10 13.08
N VAL A 88 -21.70 -12.49 14.22
CA VAL A 88 -22.39 -12.75 15.50
C VAL A 88 -23.82 -12.22 15.49
N ILE A 89 -24.07 -11.08 14.85
CA ILE A 89 -25.42 -10.45 14.80
C ILE A 89 -26.27 -11.04 13.66
N GLY A 90 -25.69 -11.82 12.74
CA GLY A 90 -26.41 -12.53 11.68
C GLY A 90 -26.89 -11.65 10.51
N VAL A 91 -26.19 -10.53 10.24
CA VAL A 91 -26.49 -9.57 9.13
C VAL A 91 -25.51 -9.74 7.98
#